data_AF-A0A7J6U5E5-F1
#
_entry.id   AF-A0A7J6U5E5-F1
#
_cell.length_a   1.000
_cell.length_b   1.000
_cell.length_c   1.000
_cell.angle_alpha   90.00
_cell.angle_beta   90.00
_cell.angle_gamma   90.00
#
_symmetry.space_group_name_H-M   'P 1'
#
loop_
_entity.id
_entity.type
_entity.pdbx_description
1 polymer ?
#
loop_
_entity_poly.entity_id
_entity_poly.type
_entity_poly.pdbx_seq_one_letter_code
_entity_poly.pdbx_strand_id
1 'polypeptide(L)'
;DNFNIARASEILNEDHYGLKDVKERILEFIAVGKLRGSLQGKILCLVGPPGVGKTSVGKSIARSINREFYRFSVGGLSDVAEIKGHRRTYVGAMPGKLIQCLKKAKTQNPLVLIDEIDKLGRASHQGDPASALLEVLDPNQND
;
A
#
# COMPACT_ATOMS: atom_id res chain seq x y z
N ASP A 1 -14.78 -7.09 3.77
CA ASP A 1 -14.09 -7.38 2.50
C ASP A 1 -15.01 -8.09 1.53
N ASN A 2 -14.88 -7.80 0.23
CA ASN A 2 -15.61 -8.51 -0.83
C ASN A 2 -14.61 -9.26 -1.73
N PHE A 3 -14.43 -10.55 -1.51
CA PHE A 3 -13.51 -11.39 -2.29
C PHE A 3 -14.19 -12.05 -3.50
N ASN A 4 -15.13 -11.35 -4.14
CA ASN A 4 -15.78 -11.84 -5.35
C ASN A 4 -14.84 -11.67 -6.56
N ILE A 5 -14.24 -12.78 -6.99
CA ILE A 5 -13.30 -12.84 -8.11
C ILE A 5 -13.95 -12.39 -9.43
N ALA A 6 -15.22 -12.73 -9.67
CA ALA A 6 -15.93 -12.33 -10.89
C ALA A 6 -16.08 -10.80 -10.95
N ARG A 7 -16.57 -10.20 -9.85
CA ARG A 7 -16.65 -8.74 -9.72
C ARG A 7 -15.28 -8.07 -9.83
N ALA A 8 -14.25 -8.67 -9.24
CA ALA A 8 -12.89 -8.12 -9.34
C ALA A 8 -12.37 -8.13 -10.77
N SER A 9 -12.64 -9.20 -11.52
CA SER A 9 -12.30 -9.30 -12.94
C SER A 9 -13.01 -8.24 -13.78
N GLU A 10 -14.33 -8.05 -13.56
CA GLU A 10 -15.11 -7.01 -14.22
C GLU A 10 -14.53 -5.62 -13.99
N ILE A 11 -14.28 -5.24 -12.73
CA ILE A 11 -13.71 -3.94 -12.35
C ILE A 11 -12.33 -3.72 -12.98
N LEU A 12 -11.45 -4.73 -12.95
CA LEU A 12 -10.12 -4.62 -13.54
C LEU A 12 -10.18 -4.49 -15.06
N ASN A 13 -11.13 -5.16 -15.72
CA ASN A 13 -11.33 -5.08 -17.17
C ASN A 13 -11.99 -3.78 -17.62
N GLU A 14 -12.87 -3.21 -16.79
CA GLU A 14 -13.48 -1.89 -17.02
C GLU A 14 -12.42 -0.78 -16.91
N ASP A 15 -11.60 -0.81 -15.86
CA ASP A 15 -10.68 0.29 -15.55
C ASP A 15 -9.38 0.25 -16.39
N HIS A 16 -8.98 -0.92 -16.88
CA HIS A 16 -7.71 -1.11 -17.59
C HIS A 16 -7.90 -1.94 -18.85
N TYR A 17 -7.52 -1.41 -20.01
CA TYR A 17 -7.47 -2.20 -21.24
C TYR A 17 -6.21 -3.07 -21.29
N GLY A 18 -6.31 -4.32 -21.77
CA GLY A 18 -5.18 -5.24 -21.87
C GLY A 18 -4.71 -5.77 -20.50
N LEU A 19 -3.39 -5.78 -20.26
CA LEU A 19 -2.74 -6.21 -19.00
C LEU A 19 -3.18 -7.60 -18.50
N LYS A 20 -3.40 -8.56 -19.41
CA LYS A 20 -3.95 -9.89 -19.07
C LYS A 20 -3.16 -10.57 -17.95
N ASP A 21 -1.86 -10.69 -18.10
CA ASP A 21 -0.98 -11.38 -17.13
C ASP A 21 -0.98 -10.68 -15.76
N VAL A 22 -1.00 -9.35 -15.74
CA VAL A 22 -1.04 -8.56 -14.50
C VAL A 22 -2.38 -8.74 -13.79
N LYS A 23 -3.49 -8.69 -14.54
CA LYS A 23 -4.83 -8.89 -13.99
C LYS A 23 -5.00 -10.31 -13.46
N GLU A 24 -4.51 -11.31 -14.18
CA GLU A 24 -4.52 -12.70 -13.74
C GLU A 24 -3.79 -12.85 -12.40
N ARG A 25 -2.60 -12.27 -12.27
CA ARG A 25 -1.84 -12.29 -11.02
C ARG A 25 -2.56 -11.59 -9.85
N ILE A 26 -3.26 -10.49 -10.13
CA ILE A 26 -4.09 -9.79 -9.14
C ILE A 26 -5.28 -10.68 -8.72
N LEU A 27 -5.93 -11.35 -9.67
CA LEU A 27 -7.05 -12.25 -9.39
C LEU A 27 -6.60 -13.46 -8.57
N GLU A 28 -5.43 -14.05 -8.87
CA GLU A 28 -4.82 -15.09 -8.05
C GLU A 28 -4.59 -14.61 -6.61
N PHE A 29 -4.06 -13.40 -6.44
CA PHE A 29 -3.84 -12.80 -5.14
C PHE A 29 -5.15 -12.67 -4.34
N ILE A 30 -6.21 -12.17 -4.98
CA ILE A 30 -7.54 -12.05 -4.36
C ILE A 30 -8.13 -13.44 -4.07
N ALA A 31 -7.94 -14.41 -4.95
CA ALA A 31 -8.41 -15.78 -4.78
C ALA A 31 -7.76 -16.46 -3.56
N VAL A 32 -6.46 -16.25 -3.33
CA VAL A 32 -5.79 -16.76 -2.13
C VAL A 32 -6.33 -16.06 -0.87
N GLY A 33 -6.64 -14.76 -0.94
CA GLY A 33 -7.32 -14.06 0.15
C GLY A 33 -8.70 -14.64 0.48
N LYS A 34 -9.47 -15.01 -0.55
CA LYS A 34 -10.75 -15.68 -0.40
C LYS A 34 -10.62 -17.02 0.33
N LEU A 35 -9.61 -17.82 -0.03
CA LEU A 35 -9.36 -19.14 0.58
C LEU A 35 -8.91 -19.04 2.03
N ARG A 36 -8.08 -18.04 2.37
CA ARG A 36 -7.56 -17.86 3.73
C ARG A 36 -8.49 -17.08 4.65
N GLY A 37 -9.54 -16.44 4.12
CA GLY A 37 -10.43 -15.56 4.87
C GLY A 37 -9.82 -14.21 5.24
N SER A 38 -8.53 -13.99 4.98
CA SER A 38 -7.84 -12.71 5.18
C SER A 38 -6.73 -12.49 4.14
N LEU A 39 -6.47 -11.22 3.83
CA LEU A 39 -5.33 -10.76 3.03
C LEU A 39 -4.17 -10.22 3.90
N GLN A 40 -4.22 -10.44 5.22
CA GLN A 40 -3.20 -9.93 6.14
C GLN A 40 -1.82 -10.51 5.79
N GLY A 41 -0.80 -9.64 5.83
CA GLY A 41 0.60 -10.01 5.65
C GLY A 41 1.04 -10.28 4.20
N LYS A 42 0.21 -10.03 3.19
CA LYS A 42 0.63 -10.14 1.79
C LYS A 42 0.78 -8.78 1.13
N ILE A 43 1.95 -8.56 0.55
CA ILE A 43 2.31 -7.34 -0.17
C ILE A 43 2.39 -7.66 -1.67
N LEU A 44 1.81 -6.80 -2.49
CA LEU A 44 1.92 -6.87 -3.95
C LEU A 44 2.83 -5.74 -4.43
N CYS A 45 3.87 -6.06 -5.19
CA CYS A 45 4.78 -5.08 -5.78
C CYS A 45 4.54 -4.97 -7.29
N LEU A 46 4.26 -3.75 -7.77
CA LEU A 46 4.05 -3.46 -9.20
C LEU A 46 5.29 -2.77 -9.78
N VAL A 47 5.96 -3.43 -10.72
CA VAL A 47 7.20 -2.95 -11.35
C VAL A 47 6.96 -2.66 -12.84
N GLY A 48 7.63 -1.64 -13.37
CA GLY A 48 7.44 -1.16 -14.75
C GLY A 48 7.85 0.32 -14.93
N PRO A 49 7.92 0.81 -16.18
CA PRO A 49 8.22 2.21 -16.48
C PRO A 49 7.23 3.21 -15.84
N PRO A 50 7.59 4.50 -15.72
CA PRO A 50 6.63 5.53 -15.36
C PRO A 50 5.52 5.65 -16.41
N GLY A 51 4.30 5.97 -15.99
CA GLY A 51 3.16 6.18 -16.89
C GLY A 51 2.36 4.92 -17.25
N VAL A 52 2.78 3.71 -16.84
CA VAL A 52 2.06 2.45 -17.14
C VAL A 52 0.82 2.16 -16.28
N GLY A 53 0.40 3.11 -15.43
CA GLY A 53 -0.85 2.98 -14.66
C GLY A 53 -0.75 2.17 -13.35
N LYS A 54 0.42 1.98 -12.75
CA LYS A 54 0.55 1.22 -11.49
C LYS A 54 -0.36 1.75 -10.37
N THR A 55 -0.39 3.06 -10.20
CA THR A 55 -1.22 3.72 -9.20
C THR A 55 -2.72 3.57 -9.50
N SER A 56 -3.12 3.59 -10.78
CA SER A 56 -4.52 3.37 -11.15
C SER A 56 -4.92 1.92 -10.95
N VAL A 57 -4.04 0.96 -11.24
CA VAL A 57 -4.24 -0.46 -10.92
C VAL A 57 -4.46 -0.65 -9.42
N GLY A 58 -3.64 -0.02 -8.56
CA GLY A 58 -3.83 -0.07 -7.11
C GLY A 58 -5.21 0.45 -6.64
N LYS A 59 -5.74 1.50 -7.28
CA LYS A 59 -7.10 2.00 -7.01
C LYS A 59 -8.18 1.01 -7.43
N SER A 60 -8.04 0.39 -8.60
CA SER A 60 -8.97 -0.64 -9.08
C SER A 60 -8.96 -1.87 -8.19
N ILE A 61 -7.79 -2.27 -7.67
CA ILE A 61 -7.70 -3.34 -6.66
C ILE A 61 -8.50 -2.95 -5.42
N ALA A 62 -8.29 -1.75 -4.86
CA ALA A 62 -9.04 -1.29 -3.69
C ALA A 62 -10.57 -1.26 -3.93
N ARG A 63 -11.00 -0.79 -5.10
CA ARG A 63 -12.41 -0.79 -5.55
C ARG A 63 -12.96 -2.22 -5.65
N SER A 64 -12.16 -3.15 -6.15
CA SER A 64 -12.58 -4.54 -6.37
C SER A 64 -12.85 -5.30 -5.07
N ILE A 65 -12.02 -5.08 -4.05
CA ILE A 65 -12.14 -5.74 -2.74
C ILE A 65 -12.95 -4.94 -1.70
N ASN A 66 -13.47 -3.76 -2.10
CA ASN A 66 -14.22 -2.82 -1.27
C ASN A 66 -13.44 -2.35 -0.03
N ARG A 67 -12.23 -1.82 -0.25
CA ARG A 67 -11.38 -1.22 0.80
C ARG A 67 -11.08 0.24 0.48
N GLU A 68 -10.98 1.04 1.53
CA GLU A 68 -10.54 2.43 1.42
C GLU A 68 -9.12 2.50 0.85
N PHE A 69 -8.91 3.39 -0.11
CA PHE A 69 -7.64 3.55 -0.79
C PHE A 69 -6.86 4.71 -0.17
N TYR A 70 -5.65 4.43 0.30
CA TYR A 70 -4.73 5.45 0.77
C TYR A 70 -3.41 5.34 0.03
N ARG A 71 -2.91 6.46 -0.49
CA ARG A 71 -1.62 6.54 -1.18
C ARG A 71 -0.70 7.50 -0.46
N PHE A 72 0.56 7.10 -0.29
CA PHE A 72 1.64 8.01 0.01
C PHE A 72 2.88 7.63 -0.82
N SER A 73 3.66 8.64 -1.23
CA SER A 73 4.97 8.41 -1.86
C SER A 73 6.03 8.33 -0.77
N VAL A 74 7.00 7.44 -0.95
CA VAL A 74 8.22 7.38 -0.15
C VAL A 74 9.43 7.93 -0.90
N GLY A 75 9.25 8.34 -2.16
CA GLY A 75 10.28 8.95 -2.97
C GLY A 75 10.75 10.27 -2.38
N GLY A 76 12.06 10.40 -2.16
CA GLY A 76 12.66 11.60 -1.58
C GLY A 76 12.45 11.77 -0.07
N LEU A 77 11.93 10.75 0.63
CA LEU A 77 11.92 10.76 2.09
C LEU A 77 13.34 10.71 2.65
N SER A 78 13.66 11.66 3.53
CA SER A 78 14.93 11.75 4.24
C SER A 78 14.81 11.51 5.75
N ASP A 79 13.59 11.63 6.30
CA ASP A 79 13.31 11.52 7.74
C ASP A 79 12.38 10.33 8.05
N VAL A 80 12.84 9.47 8.97
CA VAL A 80 12.08 8.33 9.51
C VAL A 80 10.81 8.77 10.22
N ALA A 81 10.79 9.98 10.80
CA ALA A 81 9.64 10.51 11.51
C ALA A 81 8.43 10.75 10.57
N GLU A 82 8.63 10.87 9.26
CA GLU A 82 7.49 10.91 8.33
C GLU A 82 6.70 9.60 8.32
N ILE A 83 7.40 8.46 8.43
CA ILE A 83 6.77 7.13 8.45
C ILE A 83 6.22 6.81 9.85
N LYS A 84 7.04 6.98 10.90
CA LYS A 84 6.69 6.58 12.28
C LYS A 84 5.98 7.65 13.10
N GLY A 85 6.14 8.91 12.73
CA GLY A 85 5.71 10.06 13.53
C GLY A 85 6.78 10.55 14.50
N HIS A 86 6.59 11.77 14.98
CA HIS A 86 7.48 12.37 15.97
C HIS A 86 7.09 11.95 17.39
N ARG A 87 8.06 11.98 18.31
CA ARG A 87 7.76 11.93 19.75
C ARG A 87 6.89 13.11 20.13
N ARG A 88 5.90 12.89 21.00
CA ARG A 88 4.93 13.92 21.44
C ARG A 88 5.58 15.13 22.13
N THR A 89 6.82 15.01 22.61
CA THR A 89 7.56 16.08 23.26
C THR A 89 8.05 17.16 22.30
N TYR A 90 8.05 16.91 20.99
CA TYR A 90 8.46 17.91 19.99
C TYR A 90 7.33 18.89 19.69
N VAL A 91 7.65 20.18 19.71
CA VAL A 91 6.73 21.22 19.23
C VAL A 91 6.44 20.95 17.75
N GLY A 92 5.15 20.83 17.40
CA GLY A 92 4.73 20.49 16.04
C GLY A 92 4.76 18.98 15.73
N ALA A 93 4.79 18.09 16.74
CA ALA A 93 4.77 16.65 16.53
C ALA A 93 3.58 16.20 15.67
N MET A 94 3.89 15.62 14.50
CA MET A 94 2.92 15.04 13.58
C MET A 94 2.92 13.52 13.68
N PRO A 95 1.74 12.86 13.59
CA PRO A 95 1.66 11.42 13.49
C PRO A 95 2.20 10.95 12.14
N GLY A 96 2.80 9.75 12.10
CA GLY A 96 3.34 9.16 10.87
C GLY A 96 2.27 8.89 9.80
N LYS A 97 2.69 8.68 8.54
CA LYS A 97 1.78 8.51 7.39
C LYS A 97 0.75 7.39 7.61
N LEU A 98 1.09 6.30 8.29
CA LEU A 98 0.14 5.22 8.57
C LEU A 98 -0.95 5.59 9.56
N ILE A 99 -0.61 6.29 10.65
CA ILE A 99 -1.63 6.76 11.59
C ILE A 99 -2.54 7.78 10.91
N GLN A 100 -1.98 8.63 10.04
CA GLN A 100 -2.77 9.53 9.20
C GLN A 100 -3.67 8.76 8.22
N CYS A 101 -3.19 7.65 7.65
CA CYS A 101 -3.98 6.74 6.81
C CYS A 101 -5.21 6.25 7.56
N LEU A 102 -5.03 5.64 8.73
CA LEU A 102 -6.12 5.11 9.54
C LEU A 102 -7.13 6.20 9.93
N LYS A 103 -6.64 7.38 10.33
CA LYS A 103 -7.48 8.54 10.66
C LYS A 103 -8.33 9.00 9.48
N LYS A 104 -7.77 9.01 8.26
CA LYS A 104 -8.47 9.46 7.04
C LYS A 104 -9.42 8.40 6.49
N ALA A 105 -8.96 7.15 6.44
CA ALA A 105 -9.72 6.02 5.91
C ALA A 105 -10.86 5.60 6.84
N LYS A 106 -10.79 5.90 8.14
CA LYS A 106 -11.80 5.54 9.15
C LYS A 106 -12.14 4.04 9.15
N THR A 107 -11.19 3.22 8.73
CA THR A 107 -11.29 1.75 8.72
C THR A 107 -9.97 1.16 9.20
N GLN A 108 -10.03 -0.04 9.76
CA GLN A 108 -8.87 -0.78 10.25
C GLN A 108 -8.11 -1.49 9.12
N ASN A 109 -8.73 -1.70 7.96
CA ASN A 109 -8.16 -2.49 6.86
C ASN A 109 -8.08 -1.73 5.51
N PRO A 110 -7.52 -0.50 5.46
CA PRO A 110 -7.36 0.20 4.20
C PRO A 110 -6.37 -0.52 3.27
N LEU A 111 -6.54 -0.36 1.96
CA LEU A 111 -5.49 -0.67 1.01
C LEU A 111 -4.53 0.51 0.94
N VAL A 112 -3.29 0.27 1.35
CA VAL A 112 -2.23 1.27 1.38
C VAL A 112 -1.31 1.05 0.19
N LEU A 113 -1.21 2.06 -0.68
CA LEU A 113 -0.25 2.10 -1.78
C LEU A 113 0.96 2.93 -1.38
N ILE A 114 2.12 2.29 -1.36
CA ILE A 114 3.43 2.90 -1.18
C ILE A 114 4.01 3.14 -2.58
N ASP A 115 4.09 4.41 -3.00
CA ASP A 115 4.57 4.80 -4.32
C ASP A 115 6.06 5.18 -4.29
N GLU A 116 6.75 4.99 -5.42
CA GLU A 116 8.17 5.35 -5.59
C GLU A 116 9.14 4.76 -4.55
N ILE A 117 8.93 3.50 -4.17
CA ILE A 117 9.81 2.78 -3.22
C ILE A 117 11.26 2.65 -3.73
N ASP A 118 11.45 2.66 -5.05
CA ASP A 118 12.75 2.67 -5.72
C ASP A 118 13.52 3.99 -5.51
N LYS A 119 12.82 5.07 -5.16
CA LYS A 119 13.40 6.40 -4.91
C LYS A 119 13.61 6.71 -3.43
N LEU A 120 13.56 5.69 -2.57
CA LEU A 120 14.01 5.82 -1.19
C LEU A 120 15.50 6.18 -1.19
N GLY A 121 15.82 7.34 -0.63
CA GLY A 121 17.20 7.81 -0.53
C GLY A 121 18.03 6.88 0.35
N ARG A 122 19.30 6.67 -0.01
CA ARG A 122 20.27 6.05 0.89
C ARG A 122 20.63 7.07 1.98
N ALA A 123 20.20 6.78 3.20
CA ALA A 123 20.44 7.47 4.47
C ALA A 123 21.23 8.81 4.44
N SER A 124 20.52 9.90 4.71
CA SER A 124 21.06 11.01 5.51
C SER A 124 21.31 10.53 6.94
N HIS A 125 22.20 11.20 7.68
CA HIS A 125 22.71 10.83 9.02
C HIS A 125 21.67 10.65 10.15
N GLN A 126 20.36 10.63 9.85
CA GLN A 126 19.23 10.58 10.79
C GLN A 126 18.48 9.23 10.83
N GLY A 127 18.98 8.20 10.14
CA GLY A 127 18.42 6.84 10.15
C GLY A 127 18.01 6.33 8.77
N ASP A 128 17.74 5.04 8.65
CA ASP A 128 17.36 4.40 7.39
C ASP A 128 15.83 4.31 7.23
N PRO A 129 15.22 5.06 6.30
CA PRO A 129 13.78 4.99 6.05
C PRO A 129 13.33 3.62 5.52
N ALA A 130 14.21 2.83 4.88
CA ALA A 130 13.87 1.48 4.44
C ALA A 130 13.64 0.55 5.65
N SER A 131 14.52 0.60 6.65
CA SER A 131 14.35 -0.10 7.93
C SER A 131 13.04 0.29 8.65
N ALA A 132 12.66 1.57 8.63
CA ALA A 132 11.39 2.01 9.20
C ALA A 132 10.16 1.47 8.46
N LEU A 133 10.25 1.33 7.12
CA LEU A 133 9.21 0.67 6.33
C LEU A 133 9.14 -0.83 6.60
N LEU A 134 10.28 -1.50 6.82
CA LEU A 134 10.29 -2.93 7.16
C LEU A 134 9.56 -3.19 8.48
N GLU A 135 9.80 -2.39 9.51
CA GLU A 135 9.09 -2.50 10.79
C GLU A 135 7.58 -2.32 10.62
N VAL A 136 7.20 -1.38 9.75
CA VAL A 136 5.79 -1.11 9.41
C VAL A 136 5.16 -2.19 8.53
N LEU A 137 5.95 -2.92 7.73
CA LEU A 137 5.44 -3.93 6.80
C LEU A 137 5.53 -5.35 7.35
N ASP A 138 6.34 -5.59 8.38
CA ASP A 138 6.51 -6.89 9.03
C ASP A 138 5.27 -7.21 9.88
N PRO A 139 4.49 -8.25 9.54
CA PRO A 139 3.33 -8.64 10.33
C PRO A 139 3.68 -8.99 11.78
N ASN A 140 4.91 -9.47 12.05
CA ASN A 140 5.33 -9.85 13.41
C ASN A 140 5.65 -8.65 14.30
N GLN A 141 5.83 -7.46 13.72
CA GLN A 141 6.08 -6.21 14.45
C GLN A 141 4.81 -5.35 14.62
N ASN A 142 3.72 -5.74 13.97
CA ASN A 142 2.47 -4.98 13.88
C ASN A 142 1.30 -5.63 14.65
N ASP A 143 1.58 -6.35 15.74
CA ASP A 143 0.56 -6.91 16.64
C ASP A 143 -0.11 -5.84 17.53
#